data_AF-R1GU28-F1
#
_entry.id   AF-R1GU28-F1
#
_cell.length_a   1.000
_cell.length_b   1.000
_cell.length_c   1.000
_cell.angle_alpha   90.00
_cell.angle_beta   90.00
_cell.angle_gamma   90.00
#
_symmetry.space_group_name_H-M   'P 1'
#
loop_
_entity.id
_entity.type
_entity.pdbx_description
1 polymer ?
#
loop_
_entity_poly.entity_id
_entity_poly.type
_entity_poly.pdbx_seq_one_letter_code
_entity_poly.pdbx_strand_id
1 'polypeptide(L)'
;MPVLLFLWVTWFGASYNIKKRTHLALTEIRSRLSYKHQFYCLVLDAVLWIAFAIIVIYHATSQTYIAYDNFAIVGGTDDVMEWWFYLATPLAWGLIVIRVLQNLAQDIKQYQRKEPFVLQASLLD
;
A
#
# COMPACT_ATOMS: atom_id res chain seq x y z
N MET A 1 -5.02 -24.75 4.91
CA MET A 1 -3.77 -24.42 4.18
C MET A 1 -3.94 -23.51 2.95
N PRO A 2 -4.90 -23.67 2.01
CA PRO A 2 -4.94 -22.85 0.79
C PRO A 2 -5.12 -21.34 1.03
N VAL A 3 -5.88 -20.98 2.07
CA VAL A 3 -6.20 -19.59 2.42
C VAL A 3 -4.96 -18.76 2.80
N LEU A 4 -3.96 -19.38 3.42
CA LEU A 4 -2.76 -18.67 3.90
C LEU A 4 -1.79 -18.34 2.75
N LEU A 5 -1.69 -19.20 1.74
CA LEU A 5 -0.95 -18.91 0.51
C LEU A 5 -1.68 -17.86 -0.34
N PHE A 6 -3.01 -17.92 -0.39
CA PHE A 6 -3.83 -16.89 -1.03
C PHE A 6 -3.66 -15.52 -0.35
N LEU A 7 -3.45 -15.48 0.96
CA LEU A 7 -3.18 -14.25 1.69
C LEU A 7 -1.89 -13.56 1.21
N TRP A 8 -0.82 -14.32 0.97
CA TRP A 8 0.40 -13.77 0.37
C TRP A 8 0.16 -13.18 -1.02
N VAL A 9 -0.52 -13.92 -1.89
CA VAL A 9 -0.80 -13.48 -3.28
C VAL A 9 -1.69 -12.24 -3.30
N THR A 10 -2.72 -12.19 -2.45
CA THR A 10 -3.63 -11.03 -2.37
C THR A 10 -2.93 -9.78 -1.85
N TRP A 11 -2.10 -9.89 -0.80
CA TRP A 11 -1.35 -8.75 -0.28
C TRP A 11 -0.29 -8.24 -1.26
N PHE A 12 0.40 -9.13 -1.97
CA PHE A 12 1.33 -8.74 -3.03
C PHE A 12 0.58 -8.10 -4.21
N GLY A 13 -0.57 -8.64 -4.59
CA GLY A 13 -1.47 -8.07 -5.59
C GLY A 13 -2.02 -6.70 -5.19
N ALA A 14 -2.35 -6.49 -3.90
CA ALA A 14 -2.80 -5.21 -3.37
C ALA A 14 -1.69 -4.15 -3.44
N SER A 15 -0.46 -4.52 -3.07
CA SER A 15 0.71 -3.64 -3.23
C SER A 15 0.95 -3.26 -4.70
N TYR A 16 0.76 -4.21 -5.62
CA TYR A 16 0.82 -3.94 -7.06
C TYR A 16 -0.31 -3.01 -7.54
N ASN A 17 -1.52 -3.18 -7.03
CA ASN A 17 -2.66 -2.32 -7.40
C ASN A 17 -2.49 -0.87 -6.92
N ILE A 18 -1.83 -0.66 -5.77
CA ILE A 18 -1.50 0.69 -5.30
C ILE A 18 -0.51 1.40 -6.24
N LYS A 19 0.35 0.67 -6.95
CA LYS A 19 1.16 1.23 -8.04
C LYS A 19 0.29 1.79 -9.17
N LYS A 20 -0.89 1.21 -9.43
CA LYS A 20 -1.84 1.68 -10.46
C LYS A 20 -2.74 2.85 -9.99
N ARG A 21 -2.55 3.38 -8.77
CA ARG A 21 -3.20 4.60 -8.25
C ARG A 21 -4.75 4.57 -8.30
N THR A 22 -5.38 3.40 -8.15
CA THR A 22 -6.83 3.23 -8.39
C THR A 22 -7.74 3.44 -7.17
N HIS A 23 -7.20 3.60 -5.94
CA HIS A 23 -8.03 3.46 -4.73
C HIS A 23 -8.52 4.78 -4.08
N LEU A 24 -7.86 5.91 -4.31
CA LEU A 24 -8.26 7.22 -3.76
C LEU A 24 -8.21 8.34 -4.82
N ALA A 25 -8.23 7.95 -6.09
CA ALA A 25 -8.33 8.89 -7.18
C ALA A 25 -9.78 9.39 -7.25
N LEU A 26 -10.07 10.46 -6.53
CA LEU A 26 -11.08 11.46 -6.89
C LEU A 26 -10.68 12.13 -8.22
N THR A 27 -10.20 11.37 -9.21
CA THR A 27 -9.61 11.84 -10.46
C THR A 27 -10.55 12.75 -11.22
N GLU A 28 -11.84 12.46 -11.12
CA GLU A 28 -12.91 13.19 -11.79
C GLU A 28 -13.25 14.53 -11.11
N ILE A 29 -13.12 14.61 -9.77
CA ILE A 29 -13.24 15.88 -9.03
C ILE A 29 -11.94 16.69 -9.16
N ARG A 30 -10.79 16.02 -9.20
CA ARG A 30 -9.46 16.63 -9.23
C ARG A 30 -9.11 17.25 -10.58
N SER A 31 -9.66 16.73 -11.69
CA SER A 31 -9.49 17.31 -13.04
C SER A 31 -10.11 18.71 -13.19
N ARG A 32 -11.06 19.07 -12.32
CA ARG A 32 -11.70 20.40 -12.28
C ARG A 32 -10.99 21.40 -11.36
N LEU A 33 -9.98 20.97 -10.59
CA LEU A 33 -9.26 21.82 -9.64
C LEU A 33 -8.03 22.49 -10.27
N SER A 34 -7.67 23.68 -9.79
CA SER A 34 -6.47 24.43 -10.21
C SER A 34 -5.18 23.67 -9.86
N TYR A 35 -4.13 23.83 -10.68
CA TYR A 35 -2.83 23.13 -10.62
C TYR A 35 -2.23 22.99 -9.21
N LYS A 36 -2.28 24.06 -8.40
CA LYS A 36 -1.76 24.05 -7.03
C LYS A 36 -2.60 23.16 -6.10
N HIS A 37 -3.93 23.19 -6.22
CA HIS A 37 -4.83 22.40 -5.39
C HIS A 37 -4.74 20.91 -5.73
N GLN A 38 -4.51 20.56 -7.00
CA GLN A 38 -4.27 19.17 -7.41
C GLN A 38 -3.05 18.57 -6.71
N PHE A 39 -1.96 19.36 -6.62
CA PHE A 39 -0.74 18.95 -5.92
C PHE A 39 -0.98 18.74 -4.42
N TYR A 40 -1.64 19.69 -3.74
CA TYR A 40 -1.94 19.54 -2.31
C TYR A 40 -2.79 18.31 -2.00
N CYS A 41 -3.80 18.01 -2.81
CA CYS A 41 -4.60 16.80 -2.65
C CYS A 41 -3.77 15.52 -2.79
N LEU A 42 -2.80 15.51 -3.71
CA LEU A 42 -1.93 14.36 -3.90
C LEU A 42 -0.94 14.17 -2.74
N VAL A 43 -0.38 15.26 -2.21
CA VAL A 43 0.47 15.20 -1.03
C VAL A 43 -0.33 14.74 0.18
N LEU A 44 -1.56 15.23 0.34
CA LEU A 44 -2.46 14.81 1.43
C LEU A 44 -2.78 13.31 1.34
N ASP A 45 -3.09 12.80 0.14
CA ASP A 45 -3.31 11.37 -0.09
C ASP A 45 -2.08 10.53 0.30
N ALA A 46 -0.88 10.94 -0.13
CA ALA A 46 0.37 10.27 0.22
C ALA A 46 0.61 10.25 1.73
N VAL A 47 0.35 11.36 2.43
CA VAL A 47 0.49 11.45 3.89
C VAL A 47 -0.51 10.54 4.60
N LEU A 48 -1.77 10.51 4.16
CA LEU A 48 -2.79 9.62 4.72
C LEU A 48 -2.42 8.15 4.54
N TRP A 49 -1.91 7.78 3.36
CA TRP A 49 -1.43 6.42 3.10
C TRP A 49 -0.27 6.02 4.01
N ILE A 50 0.70 6.90 4.21
CA ILE A 50 1.85 6.63 5.10
C ILE A 50 1.37 6.49 6.56
N ALA A 51 0.50 7.39 7.02
CA ALA A 51 -0.04 7.34 8.38
C ALA A 51 -0.80 6.03 8.64
N PHE A 52 -1.68 5.64 7.70
CA PHE A 52 -2.44 4.40 7.82
C PHE A 52 -1.54 3.17 7.74
N ALA A 53 -0.53 3.19 6.86
CA ALA A 53 0.43 2.10 6.76
C ALA A 53 1.21 1.88 8.07
N ILE A 54 1.62 2.95 8.76
CA ILE A 54 2.32 2.84 10.05
C ILE A 54 1.44 2.15 11.09
N ILE A 55 0.16 2.53 11.17
CA ILE A 55 -0.81 1.92 12.10
C ILE A 55 -0.95 0.43 11.81
N VAL A 56 -1.15 0.07 10.53
CA VAL A 56 -1.33 -1.33 10.13
C VAL A 56 -0.06 -2.15 10.38
N ILE A 57 1.12 -1.63 10.05
CA ILE A 57 2.40 -2.32 10.31
C ILE A 57 2.59 -2.56 11.80
N TYR A 58 2.29 -1.58 12.66
CA TYR A 58 2.41 -1.72 14.10
C TYR A 58 1.50 -2.84 14.63
N HIS A 59 0.21 -2.80 14.29
CA HIS A 59 -0.74 -3.83 14.74
C HIS A 59 -0.44 -5.21 14.15
N ALA A 60 -0.10 -5.29 12.86
CA ALA A 60 0.21 -6.56 12.22
C ALA A 60 1.51 -7.19 12.77
N THR A 61 2.53 -6.38 13.08
CA THR A 61 3.77 -6.86 13.71
C THR A 61 3.50 -7.36 15.12
N SER A 62 2.67 -6.66 15.90
CA SER A 62 2.27 -7.12 17.23
C SER A 62 1.52 -8.46 17.17
N GLN A 63 0.60 -8.64 16.21
CA GLN A 63 -0.11 -9.90 16.00
C GLN A 63 0.85 -11.03 15.60
N THR A 64 1.81 -10.75 14.72
CA THR A 64 2.84 -11.71 14.31
C THR A 64 3.69 -12.17 15.50
N TYR A 65 4.08 -11.23 16.37
CA TYR A 65 4.86 -11.54 17.57
C TYR A 65 4.08 -12.42 18.56
N ILE A 66 2.79 -12.13 18.76
CA ILE A 66 1.91 -12.97 19.60
C ILE A 66 1.77 -14.38 19.01
N ALA A 67 1.64 -14.51 17.69
CA ALA A 67 1.58 -15.83 17.03
C ALA A 67 2.89 -16.61 17.17
N TYR A 68 4.04 -15.91 17.18
CA TYR A 68 5.34 -16.50 17.44
C TYR A 68 5.48 -16.99 18.88
N ASP A 69 5.13 -16.16 19.86
CA ASP A 69 5.26 -16.46 21.30
C ASP A 69 4.36 -17.63 21.74
N ASN A 70 3.17 -17.74 21.14
CA ASN A 70 2.26 -18.86 21.40
C ASN A 70 2.64 -20.17 20.69
N PHE A 71 3.74 -20.19 19.92
CA PHE A 71 4.11 -21.32 19.05
C PHE A 71 2.91 -21.82 18.23
N ALA A 72 2.10 -20.89 17.71
CA ALA A 72 0.87 -21.24 17.01
C ALA A 72 1.21 -22.01 15.73
N ILE A 73 0.72 -23.24 15.65
CA ILE A 73 0.88 -24.12 14.48
C ILE A 73 -0.37 -24.00 13.61
N VAL A 74 -0.16 -23.91 12.30
CA VAL A 74 -1.26 -23.90 11.33
C VAL A 74 -2.04 -25.20 11.43
N GLY A 75 -3.34 -25.10 11.72
CA GLY A 75 -4.22 -26.26 11.79
C GLY A 75 -4.17 -27.10 10.51
N GLY A 76 -3.80 -28.39 10.66
CA GLY A 76 -3.67 -29.35 9.57
C GLY A 76 -2.27 -29.48 8.96
N THR A 77 -1.22 -28.97 9.61
CA THR A 77 0.18 -29.18 9.22
C THR A 77 1.02 -29.51 10.46
N ASP A 78 1.96 -30.45 10.36
CA ASP A 78 2.69 -30.94 11.54
C ASP A 78 3.85 -30.03 11.99
N ASP A 79 4.31 -29.08 11.16
CA ASP A 79 5.55 -28.32 11.43
C ASP A 79 5.59 -26.87 10.91
N VAL A 80 4.45 -26.28 10.51
CA VAL A 80 4.44 -24.90 9.98
C VAL A 80 3.85 -23.92 10.99
N MET A 81 4.71 -23.01 11.47
CA MET A 81 4.32 -21.96 12.39
C MET A 81 3.54 -20.84 11.67
N GLU A 82 2.49 -20.35 12.31
CA GLU A 82 1.51 -19.42 11.72
C GLU A 82 2.08 -18.01 11.48
N TRP A 83 3.10 -17.61 12.25
CA TRP A 83 3.74 -16.28 12.15
C TRP A 83 4.32 -15.99 10.77
N TRP A 84 4.77 -17.00 10.02
CA TRP A 84 5.24 -16.85 8.65
C TRP A 84 4.17 -16.27 7.72
N PHE A 85 2.90 -16.57 7.96
CA PHE A 85 1.80 -16.06 7.14
C PHE A 85 1.34 -14.67 7.59
N TYR A 86 1.39 -14.40 8.89
CA TYR A 86 1.08 -13.06 9.41
C TYR A 86 2.10 -12.01 8.98
N LEU A 87 3.36 -12.40 8.71
CA LEU A 87 4.38 -11.51 8.14
C LEU A 87 4.05 -10.96 6.73
N ALA A 88 3.15 -11.60 5.98
CA ALA A 88 2.75 -11.12 4.66
C ALA A 88 2.19 -9.69 4.73
N THR A 89 1.40 -9.38 5.76
CA THR A 89 0.76 -8.08 5.94
C THR A 89 1.77 -6.96 6.21
N PRO A 90 2.63 -7.00 7.25
CA PRO A 90 3.60 -5.93 7.48
C PRO A 90 4.58 -5.75 6.31
N LEU A 91 4.96 -6.84 5.62
CA LEU A 91 5.82 -6.75 4.43
C LEU A 91 5.11 -6.05 3.25
N ALA A 92 3.85 -6.41 2.97
CA ALA A 92 3.09 -5.79 1.90
C ALA A 92 2.83 -4.30 2.16
N TRP A 93 2.48 -3.94 3.40
CA TRP A 93 2.31 -2.54 3.79
C TRP A 93 3.63 -1.76 3.76
N GLY A 94 4.76 -2.38 4.11
CA GLY A 94 6.09 -1.78 3.90
C GLY A 94 6.38 -1.46 2.44
N LEU A 95 6.06 -2.39 1.52
CA LEU A 95 6.19 -2.15 0.08
C LEU A 95 5.28 -1.02 -0.41
N ILE A 96 4.06 -0.92 0.12
CA ILE A 96 3.12 0.17 -0.18
C ILE A 96 3.72 1.52 0.20
N VAL A 97 4.31 1.66 1.38
CA VAL A 97 4.97 2.91 1.81
C VAL A 97 6.08 3.31 0.84
N ILE A 98 6.93 2.37 0.44
CA ILE A 98 8.01 2.62 -0.53
C ILE A 98 7.42 3.13 -1.86
N ARG A 99 6.34 2.51 -2.34
CA ARG A 99 5.66 2.93 -3.58
C ARG A 99 5.05 4.33 -3.47
N VAL A 100 4.43 4.66 -2.34
CA VAL A 100 3.86 5.99 -2.08
C VAL A 100 4.96 7.06 -2.06
N LEU A 101 6.12 6.76 -1.46
CA LEU A 101 7.28 7.66 -1.48
C LEU A 101 7.85 7.86 -2.89
N GLN A 102 7.94 6.78 -3.69
CA GLN A 102 8.34 6.87 -5.10
C GLN A 102 7.40 7.76 -5.91
N ASN A 103 6.09 7.59 -5.71
CA ASN A 103 5.06 8.41 -6.33
C ASN A 103 5.21 9.88 -5.94
N LEU A 104 5.27 10.17 -4.63
CA LEU A 104 5.42 11.54 -4.12
C LEU A 104 6.68 12.23 -4.67
N ALA A 105 7.79 11.52 -4.77
CA ALA A 105 9.02 12.04 -5.35
C ALA A 105 8.87 12.40 -6.85
N GLN A 106 8.14 11.59 -7.61
CA GLN A 106 7.81 11.89 -9.01
C GLN A 106 6.89 13.11 -9.12
N ASP A 107 5.86 13.18 -8.28
CA ASP A 107 4.90 14.28 -8.29
C ASP A 107 5.55 15.62 -7.89
N ILE A 108 6.51 15.62 -6.94
CA ILE A 108 7.32 16.81 -6.59
C ILE A 108 8.17 17.27 -7.78
N LYS A 109 8.83 16.34 -8.49
CA LYS A 109 9.60 16.68 -9.69
C LYS A 109 8.72 17.25 -10.79
N GLN A 110 7.52 16.70 -10.97
CA GLN A 110 6.57 17.17 -11.99
C GLN A 110 6.01 18.56 -11.66
N TYR A 111 5.74 18.83 -10.38
CA TYR A 111 5.37 20.17 -9.89
C TYR A 111 6.46 21.22 -10.15
N GLN A 112 7.74 20.87 -9.90
CA GLN A 112 8.87 21.77 -10.18
C GLN A 112 9.03 22.08 -11.68
N ARG A 113 8.71 21.11 -12.55
CA ARG A 113 8.78 21.28 -14.01
C ARG A 113 7.57 22.03 -14.61
N LYS A 114 6.56 22.37 -13.81
CA LYS A 114 5.27 22.97 -14.25
C LYS A 114 4.55 22.15 -15.33
N GLU A 115 4.84 20.85 -15.41
CA GLU A 115 4.19 19.96 -16.36
C GLU A 115 2.79 19.58 -15.83
N PRO A 116 1.79 19.40 -16.71
CA PRO A 116 0.46 18.95 -16.28
C PRO A 116 0.58 17.59 -15.60
N PHE A 117 -0.04 17.47 -14.42
CA PHE A 117 -0.07 16.20 -13.69
C PHE A 117 -0.82 15.16 -14.51
N VAL A 118 -0.22 13.99 -14.71
CA VAL A 118 -0.87 12.86 -15.38
C VAL A 118 -1.91 12.29 -14.40
N LEU A 119 -3.13 12.84 -14.49
CA LEU A 119 -4.26 12.46 -13.64
C LEU A 119 -4.88 11.13 -14.07
N GLN A 120 -4.79 10.75 -15.34
CA GLN A 120 -5.30 9.47 -15.83
C GLN A 120 -4.25 8.39 -15.62
N ALA A 121 -4.56 7.33 -14.86
CA ALA A 121 -3.97 6.03 -15.18
C ALA A 121 -4.45 5.71 -16.60
N SER A 122 -3.57 5.82 -17.59
CA SER A 122 -3.87 5.38 -18.94
C SER A 122 -4.32 3.91 -18.83
N LEU A 123 -5.60 3.66 -19.08
CA LEU A 123 -6.16 2.31 -19.27
C LEU A 123 -5.75 1.73 -20.64
N LEU A 124 -4.83 2.41 -21.33
CA LEU A 124 -4.25 2.04 -22.61
C LEU A 124 -2.74 2.02 -22.45
N ASP A 125 -2.24 0.97 -21.80
CA ASP A 125 -0.94 0.30 -22.04
C ASP A 125 -0.95 -1.06 -21.32
#